data_AF-A0A3N1J2T1-F1
#
_entry.id   AF-A0A3N1J2T1-F1
#
_cell.length_a   1.000
_cell.length_b   1.000
_cell.length_c   1.000
_cell.angle_alpha   90.00
_cell.angle_beta   90.00
_cell.angle_gamma   90.00
#
_symmetry.space_group_name_H-M   'P 1'
#
loop_
_entity.id
_entity.type
_entity.pdbx_description
1 polymer ?
#
loop_
_entity_poly.entity_id
_entity_poly.type
_entity_poly.pdbx_seq_one_letter_code
_entity_poly.pdbx_strand_id
1 'polypeptide(L)' 'MSSQLKVTDLHLTSLSLEMGKRLHAAAGRDIKNKLAAGEIKIVDGRYVGESLKVKRPSTRLTRSDK' A
#
# COMPACT_ATOMS: atom_id res chain seq x y z
N MET A 1 13.07 -33.78 13.97
CA MET A 1 12.52 -33.67 12.60
C MET A 1 11.37 -32.70 12.64
N SER A 2 11.48 -31.52 12.01
CA SER A 2 10.37 -30.56 11.91
C SER A 2 9.44 -30.99 10.78
N SER A 3 8.17 -31.23 11.11
CA SER A 3 7.15 -31.58 10.12
C SER A 3 6.80 -30.33 9.31
N GLN A 4 7.04 -30.36 7.99
CA GLN A 4 6.53 -29.36 7.07
C GLN A 4 5.03 -29.59 6.91
N LEU A 5 4.22 -28.88 7.70
CA LEU A 5 2.78 -28.84 7.53
C LEU A 5 2.48 -28.35 6.10
N LYS A 6 1.92 -29.22 5.26
CA LYS A 6 1.17 -28.82 4.07
C LYS A 6 -0.07 -28.06 4.51
N VAL A 7 0.11 -26.80 4.91
CA VAL A 7 -0.97 -25.86 5.20
C VAL A 7 -1.52 -25.42 3.85
N THR A 8 -2.61 -26.06 3.45
CA THR A 8 -3.46 -25.73 2.30
C THR A 8 -3.62 -24.22 2.11
N ASP A 9 -3.45 -23.76 0.86
CA ASP A 9 -3.50 -22.37 0.37
C ASP A 9 -4.64 -21.50 0.95
N LEU A 10 -5.73 -22.12 1.43
CA LEU A 10 -6.89 -21.45 2.02
C LEU A 10 -6.52 -20.54 3.20
N HIS A 11 -5.62 -20.96 4.10
CA HIS A 11 -5.23 -20.13 5.26
C HIS A 11 -4.35 -18.94 4.89
N LEU A 12 -3.54 -19.06 3.84
CA LEU A 12 -2.75 -17.95 3.30
C LEU A 12 -3.67 -16.87 2.71
N THR A 13 -4.74 -17.27 2.01
CA THR A 13 -5.71 -16.30 1.47
C THR A 13 -6.46 -15.55 2.56
N SER A 14 -6.89 -16.21 3.64
CA SER A 14 -7.57 -15.53 4.75
C SER A 14 -6.66 -14.57 5.49
N LEU A 15 -5.39 -14.95 5.70
CA LEU A 15 -4.38 -14.10 6.33
C LEU A 15 -4.07 -12.86 5.47
N SER A 16 -3.94 -13.06 4.15
CA SER A 16 -3.74 -11.97 3.18
C SER A 16 -4.92 -10.99 3.18
N LEU A 17 -6.16 -11.49 3.22
CA LEU A 17 -7.36 -10.65 3.29
C LEU A 17 -7.45 -9.85 4.59
N GLU A 18 -7.14 -10.50 5.73
CA GLU A 18 -7.15 -9.82 7.03
C GLU A 18 -6.09 -8.72 7.10
N MET A 19 -4.87 -9.01 6.64
CA MET A 19 -3.81 -8.02 6.53
C MET A 19 -4.20 -6.87 5.60
N GLY A 20 -4.86 -7.16 4.47
CA GLY A 20 -5.38 -6.14 3.56
C GLY A 20 -6.38 -5.20 4.23
N LYS A 21 -7.32 -5.74 5.00
CA LYS A 21 -8.29 -4.94 5.77
C LYS A 21 -7.60 -4.04 6.80
N ARG A 22 -6.63 -4.57 7.53
CA ARG A 22 -5.84 -3.81 8.52
C ARG A 22 -5.04 -2.70 7.85
N LEU A 23 -4.42 -2.97 6.70
CA LEU A 23 -3.65 -1.99 5.94
C LEU A 23 -4.55 -0.87 5.40
N HIS A 24 -5.72 -1.22 4.86
CA HIS A 24 -6.69 -0.23 4.40
C HIS A 24 -7.18 0.68 5.54
N ALA A 25 -7.50 0.09 6.70
CA ALA A 25 -7.89 0.85 7.89
C ALA A 25 -6.79 1.79 8.38
N ALA A 26 -5.53 1.33 8.38
CA ALA A 26 -4.37 2.14 8.76
C ALA A 26 -4.16 3.30 7.77
N ALA A 27 -4.24 3.04 6.47
CA ALA A 27 -4.12 4.07 5.43
C ALA A 27 -5.21 5.15 5.56
N GLY A 28 -6.45 4.75 5.83
CA GLY A 28 -7.55 5.69 6.06
C GLY A 28 -7.33 6.60 7.28
N ARG A 29 -6.83 6.02 8.39
CA ARG A 29 -6.46 6.79 9.58
C ARG A 29 -5.31 7.77 9.31
N ASP A 30 -4.29 7.33 8.58
CA ASP A 30 -3.14 8.16 8.21
C ASP A 30 -3.57 9.38 7.38
N ILE A 31 -4.42 9.18 6.35
CA ILE A 31 -4.98 10.28 5.55
C ILE A 31 -5.78 11.25 6.43
N LYS A 32 -6.63 10.74 7.33
CA LYS A 32 -7.41 11.59 8.24
C LYS A 32 -6.52 12.45 9.14
N ASN A 33 -5.45 11.86 9.67
CA ASN A 33 -4.50 12.56 10.53
C ASN A 33 -3.74 13.65 9.74
N LYS A 34 -3.27 13.34 8.53
CA LYS A 34 -2.57 14.28 7.67
C LYS A 34 -3.45 15.45 7.22
N LEU A 35 -4.75 15.22 7.02
CA LEU A 35 -5.72 16.30 6.77
C LEU A 35 -5.86 17.20 7.99
N ALA A 36 -6.01 16.62 9.18
CA ALA A 36 -6.14 17.38 10.43
C ALA A 36 -4.88 18.19 10.76
N ALA A 37 -3.70 17.66 10.45
CA ALA A 37 -2.42 18.34 10.61
C ALA A 37 -2.15 19.43 9.54
N GLY A 38 -2.96 19.49 8.48
CA GLY A 38 -2.77 20.44 7.38
C GLY A 38 -1.64 20.07 6.41
N GLU A 39 -1.05 18.88 6.52
CA GLU A 39 0.01 18.39 5.63
C GLU A 39 -0.51 18.07 4.22
N ILE A 40 -1.78 17.69 4.12
CA ILE A 40 -2.46 17.39 2.86
C ILE A 40 -3.78 18.17 2.79
N LYS A 41 -4.18 18.54 1.58
CA LYS A 41 -5.40 19.30 1.29
C LYS A 41 -6.17 18.64 0.15
N ILE A 42 -7.47 18.94 0.07
CA ILE A 42 -8.31 18.52 -1.04
C ILE A 42 -8.42 19.71 -2.02
N VAL A 43 -7.98 19.51 -3.26
CA VAL A 43 -8.10 20.47 -4.35
C VAL A 43 -8.76 19.76 -5.53
N ASP A 44 -9.85 20.30 -6.05
CA ASP A 44 -10.64 19.70 -7.14
C ASP A 44 -11.01 18.22 -6.89
N GLY A 45 -11.36 17.90 -5.64
CA GLY A 45 -11.71 16.53 -5.21
C GLY A 45 -10.51 15.58 -5.11
N ARG A 46 -9.27 16.06 -5.28
CA ARG A 46 -8.05 15.25 -5.17
C ARG A 46 -7.24 15.63 -3.93
N TYR A 47 -6.66 14.64 -3.27
CA TYR A 47 -5.71 14.85 -2.17
C TYR A 47 -4.36 15.29 -2.73
N VAL A 48 -3.85 16.42 -2.25
CA VAL A 48 -2.57 17.02 -2.66
C VAL A 48 -1.75 17.34 -1.41
N GLY A 49 -0.49 16.93 -1.41
CA GLY A 49 0.47 17.24 -0.34
C GLY A 49 1.80 16.54 -0.58
N GLU A 50 2.88 17.07 -0.01
CA GLU A 50 4.22 16.51 -0.21
C GLU A 50 4.36 15.11 0.40
N SER A 51 3.70 14.86 1.52
CA SER A 51 3.65 13.56 2.20
C SER A 51 2.92 12.46 1.42
N LEU A 52 2.27 12.79 0.29
CA LEU A 52 1.65 11.84 -0.63
C LEU A 52 2.55 11.49 -1.83
N LYS A 53 3.69 12.16 -2.00
CA LYS A 53 4.63 11.84 -3.09
C LYS A 53 5.33 10.51 -2.80
N VAL A 54 5.03 9.51 -3.62
CA VAL A 54 5.76 8.24 -3.63
C VAL A 54 6.90 8.29 -4.65
N LYS A 55 8.11 7.88 -4.25
CA LYS A 55 9.20 7.62 -5.20
C LYS A 55 8.81 6.40 -6.02
N ARG A 56 8.32 6.64 -7.23
CA ARG A 56 8.08 5.54 -8.18
C ARG A 56 9.42 5.06 -8.70
N PRO A 57 9.67 3.73 -8.73
CA PRO A 57 10.83 3.20 -9.42
C PRO A 57 10.77 3.66 -10.89
N SER A 58 11.91 4.15 -11.39
CA SER A 58 12.02 4.58 -12.77
C SER A 58 11.86 3.36 -13.67
N THR A 59 10.77 3.29 -14.42
CA THR A 59 10.58 2.36 -15.53
C THR A 59 11.52 2.76 -16.67
N ARG A 60 12.83 2.64 -16.48
CA ARG A 60 13.75 2.50 -17.63
C ARG A 60 13.59 1.08 -18.14
N LEU A 61 12.54 0.86 -18.93
CA LEU A 61 12.60 -0.17 -19.95
C LEU A 61 13.73 0.25 -20.89
N THR A 62 14.93 -0.26 -20.66
CA THR A 62 15.95 -0.30 -21.70
C THR A 62 15.37 -1.11 -22.84
N ARG A 63 14.83 -0.42 -23.85
CA ARG A 63 14.69 -1.02 -25.18
C ARG A 63 16.11 -1.39 -25.59
N SER A 64 16.38 -2.68 -25.52
CA SER A 64 17.57 -3.30 -26.10
C SER A 64 17.44 -3.14 -27.61
N ASP A 65 17.97 -2.04 -28.15
CA ASP A 65 18.40 -2.02 -29.54
C ASP A 65 19.76 -2.72 -29.59
N LYS A 66 19.74 -4.00 -29.96
CA LYS A 66 20.77 -4.71 -30.74
C LYS A 66 20.31 -6.12 -31.07
#